data_AF-A0A933ZY59-F1
#
_entry.id   AF-A0A933ZY59-F1
#
_cell.length_a   1.000
_cell.length_b   1.000
_cell.length_c   1.000
_cell.angle_alpha   90.00
_cell.angle_beta   90.00
_cell.angle_gamma   90.00
#
_symmetry.space_group_name_H-M   'P 1'
#
loop_
_entity.id
_entity.type
_entity.pdbx_description
1 polymer ?
#
loop_
_entity_poly.entity_id
_entity_poly.type
_entity_poly.pdbx_seq_one_letter_code
_entity_poly.pdbx_strand_id
1 'polypeptide(L)'
;MKIKRTGDWDLARRLVARAPKRLKEATDKAVLQEAQFFRTKIVEGIREQAPGGQAFKPLAPTTLAIRRFRGFKGTKALLVRGDLRNSIAVVKEGTRVFVGVLRTAKSKAGQPLANVAAVHEYGSRPIVVRLTPKARRFLHAAFRRTGLDAPASGRPSIGIAIIRVPARPFLAPVFARHGKPGDVSQRFLERVARNLGGEFGR
;
A
#
# COMPACT_ATOMS: atom_id res chain seq x y z
N MET A 1 57.13 -21.77 -21.03
CA MET A 1 56.79 -21.34 -19.65
C MET A 1 55.69 -22.24 -19.10
N LYS A 2 55.97 -23.13 -18.14
CA LYS A 2 54.96 -24.03 -17.53
C LYS A 2 54.29 -23.28 -16.37
N ILE A 3 53.04 -22.85 -16.55
CA ILE A 3 52.28 -22.17 -15.50
C ILE A 3 52.01 -23.19 -14.37
N LYS A 4 52.66 -23.03 -13.22
CA LYS A 4 52.38 -23.81 -12.01
C LYS A 4 51.09 -23.28 -11.39
N ARG A 5 50.02 -24.04 -11.49
CA ARG A 5 48.74 -23.77 -10.83
C ARG A 5 48.84 -24.21 -9.36
N THR A 6 48.96 -23.26 -8.44
CA THR A 6 48.97 -23.51 -6.98
C THR A 6 47.57 -23.33 -6.38
N GLY A 7 47.21 -24.14 -5.37
CA GLY A 7 45.91 -24.08 -4.68
C GLY A 7 45.00 -25.30 -4.88
N ASP A 8 43.89 -25.35 -4.13
CA ASP A 8 42.87 -26.41 -4.22
C ASP A 8 41.90 -26.14 -5.39
N TRP A 9 42.26 -26.65 -6.56
CA TRP A 9 41.49 -26.50 -7.80
C TRP A 9 40.19 -27.30 -7.80
N ASP A 10 40.08 -28.34 -6.98
CA ASP A 10 38.87 -29.14 -6.87
C ASP A 10 37.81 -28.38 -6.06
N LEU A 11 38.22 -27.71 -4.98
CA LEU A 11 37.37 -26.77 -4.27
C LEU A 11 36.89 -25.63 -5.18
N ALA A 12 37.81 -24.99 -5.91
CA ALA A 12 37.47 -23.90 -6.84
C ALA A 12 36.46 -24.35 -7.91
N ARG A 13 36.66 -25.54 -8.49
CA ARG A 13 35.74 -26.11 -9.49
C ARG A 13 34.36 -26.40 -8.90
N ARG A 14 34.28 -26.95 -7.69
CA ARG A 14 33.02 -27.20 -6.99
C ARG A 14 32.26 -25.91 -6.67
N LEU A 15 32.97 -24.87 -6.22
CA LEU A 15 32.39 -23.56 -5.93
C LEU A 15 31.84 -22.91 -7.19
N VAL A 16 32.64 -22.84 -8.27
CA VAL A 16 32.24 -22.23 -9.54
C VAL A 16 31.08 -23.00 -10.19
N ALA A 17 31.08 -24.34 -10.12
CA ALA A 17 29.99 -25.14 -10.70
C ALA A 17 28.62 -24.87 -10.04
N ARG A 18 28.60 -24.55 -8.74
CA ARG A 18 27.35 -24.27 -7.98
C ARG A 18 27.01 -22.77 -7.91
N ALA A 19 27.96 -21.89 -8.23
CA ALA A 19 27.82 -20.45 -8.09
C ALA A 19 26.64 -19.85 -8.87
N PRO A 20 26.38 -20.20 -10.16
CA PRO A 20 25.26 -19.61 -10.90
C PRO A 20 23.89 -19.89 -10.28
N LYS A 21 23.68 -21.13 -9.80
CA LYS A 21 22.44 -21.53 -9.14
C LYS A 21 22.25 -20.80 -7.81
N ARG A 22 23.29 -20.78 -6.96
CA ARG A 22 23.26 -20.06 -5.67
C ARG A 22 23.01 -18.56 -5.86
N LEU A 23 23.68 -17.95 -6.84
CA LEU A 23 23.50 -16.52 -7.14
C LEU A 23 22.08 -16.23 -7.60
N LYS A 24 21.51 -17.06 -8.49
CA LYS A 24 20.12 -16.93 -8.93
C LYS A 24 19.15 -17.03 -7.76
N GLU A 25 19.29 -18.04 -6.91
CA GLU A 25 18.43 -18.24 -5.74
C GLU A 25 18.55 -17.08 -4.72
N ALA A 26 19.77 -16.61 -4.46
CA ALA A 26 20.02 -15.48 -3.56
C ALA A 26 19.44 -14.17 -4.10
N THR A 27 19.58 -13.92 -5.39
CA THR A 27 18.99 -12.78 -6.10
C THR A 27 17.47 -12.85 -6.03
N ASP A 28 16.87 -13.97 -6.39
CA ASP A 28 15.43 -14.20 -6.37
C ASP A 28 14.84 -13.97 -4.97
N LYS A 29 15.52 -14.47 -3.94
CA LYS A 29 15.14 -14.28 -2.54
C LYS A 29 15.29 -12.83 -2.11
N ALA A 30 16.36 -12.14 -2.51
CA ALA A 30 16.59 -10.73 -2.19
C ALA A 30 15.54 -9.82 -2.82
N VAL A 31 15.11 -10.09 -4.06
CA VAL A 31 14.01 -9.36 -4.71
C VAL A 31 12.70 -9.56 -3.94
N LEU A 32 12.37 -10.79 -3.55
CA LEU A 32 11.15 -11.07 -2.76
C LEU A 32 11.20 -10.39 -1.38
N GLN A 33 12.36 -10.39 -0.72
CA GLN A 33 12.56 -9.68 0.53
C GLN A 33 12.34 -8.17 0.37
N GLU A 34 12.77 -7.58 -0.76
CA GLU A 34 12.54 -6.16 -1.04
C GLU A 34 11.07 -5.85 -1.27
N ALA A 35 10.40 -6.70 -2.04
CA ALA A 35 8.97 -6.55 -2.24
C ALA A 35 8.16 -6.66 -0.93
N GLN A 36 8.53 -7.61 -0.06
CA GLN A 36 7.92 -7.71 1.27
C GLN A 36 8.23 -6.51 2.16
N PHE A 37 9.45 -5.95 2.06
CA PHE A 37 9.80 -4.72 2.76
C PHE A 37 8.88 -3.56 2.34
N PHE A 38 8.66 -3.36 1.04
CA PHE A 38 7.73 -2.33 0.55
C PHE A 38 6.30 -2.60 1.04
N ARG A 39 5.81 -3.84 0.92
CA ARG A 39 4.48 -4.21 1.43
C ARG A 39 4.33 -3.86 2.91
N THR A 40 5.32 -4.22 3.73
CA THR A 40 5.32 -3.92 5.16
C THR A 40 5.27 -2.42 5.41
N LYS A 41 6.10 -1.63 4.71
CA LYS A 41 6.12 -0.17 4.86
C LYS A 41 4.81 0.50 4.43
N ILE A 42 4.14 -0.02 3.40
CA ILE A 42 2.81 0.44 2.99
C ILE A 42 1.78 0.13 4.09
N VAL A 43 1.78 -1.10 4.61
CA VAL A 43 0.83 -1.53 5.65
C VAL A 43 1.04 -0.74 6.96
N GLU A 44 2.29 -0.54 7.37
CA GLU A 44 2.68 0.30 8.51
C GLU A 44 2.21 1.73 8.31
N GLY A 45 2.50 2.32 7.14
CA GLY A 45 2.08 3.67 6.78
C GLY A 45 0.57 3.88 6.89
N ILE A 46 -0.22 2.93 6.40
CA ILE A 46 -1.68 2.97 6.56
C ILE A 46 -2.08 2.88 8.05
N ARG A 47 -1.43 2.02 8.84
CA ARG A 47 -1.71 1.87 10.29
C ARG A 47 -1.43 3.14 11.07
N GLU A 48 -0.32 3.79 10.74
CA GLU A 48 0.21 5.01 11.36
C GLU A 48 -0.46 6.27 10.82
N GLN A 49 -1.20 6.17 9.71
CA GLN A 49 -1.83 7.29 9.01
C GLN A 49 -0.83 8.25 8.36
N ALA A 50 0.43 7.82 8.19
CA ALA A 50 1.49 8.60 7.57
C ALA A 50 2.39 7.75 6.65
N PRO A 51 1.89 7.22 5.51
CA PRO A 51 2.71 6.46 4.58
C PRO A 51 3.92 7.26 4.10
N GLY A 52 5.12 6.66 4.17
CA GLY A 52 6.35 7.36 3.83
C GLY A 52 6.63 8.60 4.71
N GLY A 53 5.94 8.78 5.84
CA GLY A 53 5.99 9.99 6.65
C GLY A 53 5.04 11.11 6.20
N GLN A 54 4.23 10.90 5.16
CA GLN A 54 3.24 11.87 4.71
C GLN A 54 1.89 11.59 5.35
N ALA A 55 1.45 12.45 6.27
CA ALA A 55 0.19 12.29 6.98
C ALA A 55 -1.03 12.37 6.03
N PHE A 56 -2.00 11.48 6.23
CA PHE A 56 -3.25 11.54 5.48
C PHE A 56 -4.05 12.79 5.80
N LYS A 57 -4.75 13.30 4.78
CA LYS A 57 -5.81 14.29 4.99
C LYS A 57 -6.88 13.71 5.94
N PRO A 58 -7.25 14.45 7.00
CA PRO A 58 -8.21 13.97 7.98
C PRO A 58 -9.56 13.65 7.34
N LEU A 59 -10.38 12.87 8.05
CA LEU A 59 -11.76 12.65 7.62
C LEU A 59 -12.60 13.90 7.88
N ALA A 60 -13.51 14.19 6.96
CA ALA A 60 -14.46 15.28 7.14
C ALA A 60 -15.31 15.04 8.40
N PRO A 61 -15.69 16.09 9.16
CA PRO A 61 -16.55 15.97 10.32
C PRO A 61 -17.86 15.23 10.02
N THR A 62 -18.44 15.45 8.84
CA THR A 62 -19.63 14.75 8.35
C THR A 62 -19.42 13.24 8.18
N THR A 63 -18.25 12.82 7.70
CA THR A 63 -17.88 11.39 7.62
C THR A 63 -17.78 10.77 9.01
N LEU A 64 -17.18 11.49 9.97
CA LEU A 64 -17.09 11.05 11.36
C LEU A 64 -18.46 10.96 12.03
N ALA A 65 -19.34 11.93 11.78
CA ALA A 65 -20.73 11.91 12.26
C ALA A 65 -21.49 10.68 11.75
N ILE A 66 -21.39 10.39 10.44
CA ILE A 66 -22.02 9.19 9.85
C ILE A 66 -21.46 7.91 10.46
N ARG A 67 -20.14 7.83 10.71
CA ARG A 67 -19.52 6.67 11.37
C ARG A 67 -20.09 6.46 12.78
N ARG A 68 -20.11 7.52 13.60
CA ARG A 68 -20.66 7.48 14.96
C ARG A 68 -22.14 7.10 14.96
N PHE A 69 -22.93 7.67 14.04
CA PHE A 69 -24.34 7.34 13.89
C PHE A 69 -24.58 5.85 13.57
N ARG A 70 -23.66 5.23 12.80
CA ARG A 70 -23.66 3.79 12.50
C ARG A 70 -22.98 2.93 13.58
N GLY A 71 -22.69 3.48 14.75
CA GLY A 71 -22.04 2.77 15.86
C GLY A 71 -20.54 2.52 15.68
N PHE A 72 -19.91 3.08 14.65
CA PHE A 72 -18.47 2.91 14.40
C PHE A 72 -17.66 4.03 15.07
N LYS A 73 -16.71 3.65 15.94
CA LYS A 73 -15.89 4.59 16.73
C LYS A 73 -14.58 5.01 16.06
N GLY A 74 -14.14 4.31 15.01
CA GLY A 74 -12.84 4.55 14.38
C GLY A 74 -12.74 5.87 13.61
N THR A 75 -11.67 6.63 13.85
CA THR A 75 -11.39 7.94 13.24
C THR A 75 -10.35 7.89 12.13
N LYS A 76 -9.64 6.77 11.98
CA LYS A 76 -8.58 6.60 10.98
C LYS A 76 -9.14 6.59 9.55
N ALA A 77 -8.43 7.27 8.64
CA ALA A 77 -8.63 7.20 7.21
C ALA A 77 -8.12 5.87 6.64
N LEU A 78 -8.78 5.40 5.58
CA LEU A 78 -8.51 4.11 4.90
C LEU A 78 -8.63 2.84 5.79
N LEU A 79 -8.96 3.02 7.07
CA LEU A 79 -9.10 1.94 8.05
C LEU A 79 -10.50 1.97 8.66
N VAL A 80 -11.39 1.20 8.06
CA VAL A 80 -12.69 0.83 8.66
C VAL A 80 -12.69 -0.66 8.99
N ARG A 81 -12.65 -1.51 7.97
CA ARG A 81 -12.60 -2.98 8.10
C ARG A 81 -11.23 -3.58 7.77
N GLY A 82 -10.28 -2.75 7.35
CA GLY A 82 -8.94 -3.17 6.94
C GLY A 82 -8.87 -3.84 5.57
N ASP A 83 -9.96 -3.89 4.80
CA ASP A 83 -10.01 -4.55 3.48
C ASP A 83 -8.91 -4.04 2.54
N LEU A 84 -8.77 -2.72 2.39
CA LEU A 84 -7.74 -2.12 1.52
C LEU A 84 -6.32 -2.47 2.00
N ARG A 85 -6.06 -2.35 3.31
CA ARG A 85 -4.77 -2.71 3.91
C ARG A 85 -4.43 -4.19 3.65
N ASN A 86 -5.39 -5.08 3.84
CA ASN A 86 -5.19 -6.52 3.69
C ASN A 86 -5.07 -6.94 2.21
N SER A 87 -5.56 -6.11 1.28
CA SER A 87 -5.48 -6.37 -0.17
C SER A 87 -4.13 -6.07 -0.81
N ILE A 88 -3.20 -5.48 -0.06
CA ILE A 88 -1.84 -5.22 -0.55
C ILE A 88 -1.12 -6.56 -0.68
N ALA A 89 -0.80 -6.92 -1.91
CA ALA A 89 -0.17 -8.18 -2.28
C ALA A 89 1.22 -7.96 -2.87
N VAL A 90 2.03 -9.01 -2.79
CA VAL A 90 3.31 -9.13 -3.49
C VAL A 90 3.15 -10.27 -4.50
N VAL A 91 3.38 -9.99 -5.78
CA VAL A 91 3.27 -10.99 -6.85
C VAL A 91 4.54 -10.96 -7.68
N LYS A 92 5.22 -12.11 -7.79
CA LYS A 92 6.42 -12.26 -8.62
C LYS A 92 6.03 -12.75 -10.01
N GLU A 93 6.56 -12.11 -11.03
CA GLU A 93 6.42 -12.49 -12.43
C GLU A 93 7.80 -12.46 -13.10
N GLY A 94 8.39 -13.64 -13.30
CA GLY A 94 9.76 -13.76 -13.79
C GLY A 94 10.76 -13.05 -12.88
N THR A 95 11.47 -12.05 -13.43
CA THR A 95 12.45 -11.23 -12.72
C THR A 95 11.85 -9.96 -12.08
N ARG A 96 10.55 -9.72 -12.29
CA ARG A 96 9.84 -8.55 -11.76
C ARG A 96 8.98 -8.95 -10.58
N VAL A 97 8.81 -8.03 -9.64
CA VAL A 97 7.89 -8.21 -8.53
C VAL A 97 6.99 -6.99 -8.42
N PHE A 98 5.69 -7.25 -8.44
CA PHE A 98 4.64 -6.28 -8.22
C PHE A 98 4.33 -6.18 -6.73
N VAL A 99 4.20 -4.95 -6.23
CA VAL A 99 3.72 -4.65 -4.87
C VAL A 99 2.60 -3.64 -4.97
N GLY A 100 1.39 -4.03 -4.56
CA GLY A 100 0.23 -3.15 -4.67
C GLY A 100 -1.09 -3.88 -4.51
N VAL A 101 -2.18 -3.26 -4.97
CA VAL A 101 -3.52 -3.85 -4.94
C VAL A 101 -3.81 -4.48 -6.30
N LEU A 102 -4.08 -5.78 -6.33
CA LEU A 102 -4.40 -6.51 -7.56
C LEU A 102 -5.76 -6.10 -8.11
N ARG A 103 -5.91 -6.13 -9.44
CA ARG A 103 -7.19 -5.86 -10.12
C ARG A 103 -8.31 -6.82 -9.68
N THR A 104 -7.94 -8.04 -9.33
CA THR A 104 -8.85 -9.10 -8.86
C THR A 104 -9.15 -9.02 -7.36
N ALA A 105 -8.51 -8.11 -6.61
CA ALA A 105 -8.73 -8.00 -5.18
C ALA A 105 -10.16 -7.53 -4.86
N LYS A 106 -10.84 -8.29 -4.00
CA LYS A 106 -12.21 -8.01 -3.55
C LYS A 106 -12.25 -7.88 -2.04
N SER A 107 -13.15 -7.03 -1.54
CA SER A 107 -13.45 -6.96 -0.10
C SER A 107 -14.18 -8.22 0.35
N LYS A 108 -14.32 -8.42 1.66
CA LYS A 108 -15.18 -9.50 2.21
C LYS A 108 -16.63 -9.43 1.71
N ALA A 109 -17.08 -8.25 1.28
CA ALA A 109 -18.41 -8.04 0.70
C ALA A 109 -18.43 -8.14 -0.84
N GLY A 110 -17.35 -8.63 -1.47
CA GLY A 110 -17.25 -8.82 -2.92
C GLY A 110 -16.93 -7.56 -3.73
N GLN A 111 -16.72 -6.41 -3.09
CA GLN A 111 -16.49 -5.15 -3.80
C GLN A 111 -15.06 -5.05 -4.35
N PRO A 112 -14.85 -4.58 -5.60
CA PRO A 112 -13.53 -4.46 -6.19
C PRO A 112 -12.69 -3.40 -5.46
N LEU A 113 -11.50 -3.78 -4.98
CA LEU A 113 -10.62 -2.91 -4.20
C LEU A 113 -9.65 -2.09 -5.03
N ALA A 114 -9.36 -2.50 -6.27
CA ALA A 114 -8.44 -1.77 -7.14
C ALA A 114 -8.90 -0.33 -7.44
N ASN A 115 -10.20 -0.15 -7.73
CA ASN A 115 -10.75 1.19 -7.98
C ASN A 115 -10.78 2.03 -6.70
N VAL A 116 -11.05 1.40 -5.55
CA VAL A 116 -11.01 2.07 -4.24
C VAL A 116 -9.59 2.53 -3.91
N ALA A 117 -8.59 1.68 -4.19
CA ALA A 117 -7.18 2.02 -4.06
C ALA A 117 -6.81 3.22 -4.93
N ALA A 118 -7.19 3.21 -6.21
CA ALA A 118 -6.90 4.29 -7.15
C ALA A 118 -7.55 5.63 -6.74
N VAL A 119 -8.83 5.60 -6.32
CA VAL A 119 -9.53 6.80 -5.83
C VAL A 119 -8.85 7.36 -4.57
N HIS A 120 -8.29 6.51 -3.71
CA HIS A 120 -7.56 6.97 -2.54
C HIS A 120 -6.14 7.43 -2.88
N GLU A 121 -5.47 6.84 -3.86
CA GLU A 121 -4.14 7.27 -4.28
C GLU A 121 -4.19 8.65 -4.96
N TYR A 122 -5.12 8.85 -5.91
CA TYR A 122 -5.17 10.04 -6.76
C TYR A 122 -6.27 11.04 -6.37
N GLY A 123 -7.21 10.65 -5.52
CA GLY A 123 -8.42 11.42 -5.24
C GLY A 123 -9.51 11.18 -6.29
N SER A 124 -10.71 11.73 -6.03
CA SER A 124 -11.82 11.68 -6.98
C SER A 124 -12.08 13.05 -7.61
N ARG A 125 -12.62 13.03 -8.84
CA ARG A 125 -13.42 14.15 -9.35
C ARG A 125 -14.67 14.32 -8.48
N PRO A 126 -15.32 15.50 -8.48
CA PRO A 126 -16.60 15.69 -7.80
C PRO A 126 -17.63 14.66 -8.29
N ILE A 127 -18.18 13.89 -7.37
CA ILE A 127 -19.21 12.88 -7.63
C ILE A 127 -20.54 13.51 -7.28
N VAL A 128 -21.40 13.69 -8.27
CA VAL A 128 -22.74 14.23 -8.10
C VAL A 128 -23.70 13.06 -7.82
N VAL A 129 -24.29 13.04 -6.64
CA VAL A 129 -25.21 11.99 -6.21
C VAL A 129 -26.59 12.59 -5.95
N ARG A 130 -27.60 12.08 -6.65
CA ARG A 130 -29.00 12.39 -6.33
C ARG A 130 -29.42 11.63 -5.07
N LEU A 131 -29.75 12.37 -4.02
CA LEU A 131 -30.19 11.81 -2.75
C LEU A 131 -31.65 11.39 -2.82
N THR A 132 -31.90 10.11 -2.54
CA THR A 132 -33.25 9.60 -2.28
C THR A 132 -33.83 10.24 -1.01
N PRO A 133 -35.17 10.30 -0.86
CA PRO A 133 -35.80 10.80 0.37
C PRO A 133 -35.29 10.07 1.63
N LYS A 134 -35.08 8.75 1.56
CA LYS A 134 -34.54 7.93 2.65
C LYS A 134 -33.11 8.33 3.01
N ALA A 135 -32.24 8.53 2.01
CA ALA A 135 -30.87 8.98 2.23
C ALA A 135 -30.82 10.37 2.88
N ARG A 136 -31.72 11.28 2.46
CA ARG A 136 -31.85 12.62 3.04
C ARG A 136 -32.25 12.58 4.51
N ARG A 137 -33.27 11.79 4.85
CA ARG A 137 -33.70 11.57 6.25
C ARG A 137 -32.57 10.98 7.10
N PHE A 138 -31.83 10.01 6.55
CA PHE A 138 -30.68 9.42 7.22
C PHE A 138 -29.57 10.45 7.50
N LEU A 139 -29.17 11.24 6.49
CA LEU A 139 -28.14 12.27 6.65
C LEU A 139 -28.57 13.36 7.64
N HIS A 140 -29.84 13.77 7.57
CA HIS A 140 -30.41 14.71 8.53
C HIS A 140 -30.32 14.16 9.97
N ALA A 141 -30.72 12.91 10.20
CA ALA A 141 -30.63 12.31 11.53
C ALA A 141 -29.17 12.17 12.02
N ALA A 142 -28.25 11.84 11.11
CA ALA A 142 -26.83 11.73 11.42
C ALA A 142 -26.18 13.07 11.79
N PHE A 143 -26.52 14.15 11.08
CA PHE A 143 -25.92 15.47 11.29
C PHE A 143 -26.53 16.23 12.48
N ARG A 144 -27.84 16.07 12.73
CA ARG A 144 -28.51 16.66 13.91
C ARG A 144 -27.89 16.20 15.22
N ARG A 145 -27.53 14.92 15.34
CA ARG A 145 -26.84 14.39 16.53
C ARG A 145 -25.46 14.99 16.78
N THR A 146 -24.88 15.65 15.78
CA THR A 146 -23.54 16.25 15.86
C THR A 146 -23.55 17.77 15.68
N GLY A 147 -24.73 18.42 15.62
CA GLY A 147 -24.87 19.85 15.37
C GLY A 147 -24.36 20.32 14.00
N LEU A 148 -24.27 19.41 13.02
CA LEU A 148 -23.78 19.69 11.66
C LEU A 148 -24.94 19.95 10.68
N ASP A 149 -26.17 20.07 11.17
CA ASP A 149 -27.39 20.27 10.41
C ASP A 149 -27.73 21.74 10.14
N ALA A 150 -26.86 22.68 10.50
CA ALA A 150 -27.05 24.10 10.24
C ALA A 150 -27.19 24.38 8.73
N PRO A 151 -28.34 24.86 8.24
CA PRO A 151 -28.50 25.20 6.83
C PRO A 151 -27.70 26.47 6.53
N ALA A 152 -26.71 26.37 5.65
CA ALA A 152 -25.91 27.53 5.21
C ALA A 152 -26.71 28.55 4.37
N SER A 153 -27.95 28.23 3.98
CA SER A 153 -28.88 29.17 3.36
C SER A 153 -30.30 28.59 3.38
N GLY A 154 -31.32 29.42 3.58
CA GLY A 154 -32.74 29.05 3.57
C GLY A 154 -33.29 28.62 2.20
N ARG A 155 -32.46 28.04 1.33
CA ARG A 155 -32.87 27.52 0.02
C ARG A 155 -33.27 26.04 0.14
N PRO A 156 -34.38 25.63 -0.50
CA PRO A 156 -34.79 24.22 -0.50
C PRO A 156 -33.67 23.36 -1.08
N SER A 157 -33.23 22.34 -0.31
CA SER A 157 -32.15 21.46 -0.75
C SER A 157 -32.57 20.73 -2.02
N ILE A 158 -31.85 20.93 -3.13
CA ILE A 158 -32.14 20.34 -4.46
C ILE A 158 -32.04 18.79 -4.45
N GLY A 159 -31.78 18.18 -3.28
CA GLY A 159 -31.64 16.74 -3.13
C GLY A 159 -30.40 16.20 -3.83
N ILE A 160 -29.41 17.04 -4.10
CA ILE A 160 -28.14 16.68 -4.73
C ILE A 160 -27.03 16.82 -3.69
N ALA A 161 -26.17 15.81 -3.58
CA ALA A 161 -24.94 15.84 -2.82
C ALA A 161 -23.74 15.82 -3.77
N ILE A 162 -22.82 16.75 -3.59
CA ILE A 162 -21.54 16.76 -4.31
C ILE A 162 -20.47 16.23 -3.36
N ILE A 163 -19.89 15.08 -3.69
CA ILE A 163 -18.90 14.40 -2.85
C ILE A 163 -17.55 14.44 -3.55
N ARG A 164 -16.53 14.96 -2.88
CA ARG A 164 -15.14 14.92 -3.35
C ARG A 164 -14.31 14.10 -2.37
N VAL A 165 -13.72 13.01 -2.83
CA VAL A 165 -12.77 12.22 -2.05
C VAL A 165 -11.38 12.82 -2.22
N PRO A 166 -10.73 13.33 -1.16
CA PRO A 166 -9.37 13.82 -1.27
C PRO A 166 -8.39 12.68 -1.49
N ALA A 167 -7.31 12.95 -2.22
CA ALA A 167 -6.17 12.05 -2.31
C ALA A 167 -5.58 11.79 -0.92
N ARG A 168 -5.33 10.52 -0.64
CA ARG A 168 -4.68 9.95 0.55
C ARG A 168 -3.67 8.91 0.07
N PRO A 169 -2.58 9.38 -0.58
CA PRO A 169 -1.65 8.50 -1.26
C PRO A 169 -0.93 7.62 -0.24
N PHE A 170 -0.92 6.32 -0.48
CA PHE A 170 -0.35 5.32 0.42
C PHE A 170 0.71 4.45 -0.25
N LEU A 171 0.73 4.41 -1.58
CA LEU A 171 1.79 3.75 -2.35
C LEU A 171 2.89 4.75 -2.66
N ALA A 172 2.58 5.84 -3.36
CA ALA A 172 3.56 6.79 -3.88
C ALA A 172 4.50 7.36 -2.82
N PRO A 173 4.06 7.73 -1.59
CA PRO A 173 4.97 8.26 -0.58
C PRO A 173 5.96 7.23 -0.07
N VAL A 174 5.56 5.96 -0.02
CA VAL A 174 6.44 4.85 0.43
C VAL A 174 7.49 4.57 -0.63
N PHE A 175 7.11 4.53 -1.91
CA PHE A 175 8.06 4.39 -3.01
C PHE A 175 8.97 5.61 -3.14
N ALA A 176 8.48 6.83 -2.92
CA ALA A 176 9.32 8.03 -2.93
C ALA A 176 10.35 8.02 -1.80
N ARG A 177 9.97 7.54 -0.60
CA ARG A 177 10.88 7.49 0.55
C ARG A 177 11.89 6.35 0.48
N HIS A 178 11.44 5.16 0.10
CA HIS A 178 12.27 3.94 0.19
C HIS A 178 12.76 3.44 -1.17
N GLY A 179 12.19 3.90 -2.27
CA GLY A 179 12.51 3.49 -3.64
C GLY A 179 13.63 4.30 -4.30
N LYS A 180 14.40 5.09 -3.55
CA LYS A 180 15.58 5.77 -4.09
C LYS A 180 16.57 4.73 -4.63
N PRO A 181 17.07 4.87 -5.87
CA PRO A 181 17.90 3.84 -6.50
C PRO A 181 19.11 3.42 -5.64
N GLY A 182 19.83 4.37 -5.04
CA GLY A 182 20.96 4.09 -4.16
C GLY A 182 20.59 3.21 -2.96
N ASP A 183 19.54 3.60 -2.22
CA ASP A 183 19.10 2.88 -1.02
C ASP A 183 18.58 1.47 -1.36
N VAL A 184 17.87 1.33 -2.48
CA VAL A 184 17.36 0.03 -2.96
C VAL A 184 18.52 -0.87 -3.37
N SER A 185 19.47 -0.35 -4.16
CA SER A 185 20.65 -1.10 -4.59
C SER A 185 21.48 -1.57 -3.40
N GLN A 186 21.71 -0.70 -2.42
CA GLN A 186 22.44 -1.05 -1.20
C GLN A 186 21.74 -2.18 -0.43
N ARG A 187 20.44 -2.02 -0.10
CA ARG A 187 19.67 -3.06 0.61
C ARG A 187 19.61 -4.37 -0.15
N PHE A 188 19.50 -4.28 -1.48
CA PHE A 188 19.46 -5.45 -2.33
C PHE A 188 20.79 -6.21 -2.29
N LEU A 189 21.92 -5.53 -2.48
CA LEU A 189 23.25 -6.13 -2.42
C LEU A 189 23.54 -6.72 -1.04
N GLU A 190 23.20 -6.02 0.04
CA GLU A 190 23.31 -6.52 1.41
C GLU A 190 22.53 -7.82 1.62
N ARG A 191 21.32 -7.92 1.06
CA ARG A 191 20.51 -9.15 1.13
C ARG A 191 21.04 -10.26 0.26
N VAL A 192 21.54 -9.95 -0.94
CA VAL A 192 22.20 -10.94 -1.79
C VAL A 192 23.42 -11.51 -1.05
N ALA A 193 24.28 -10.65 -0.50
CA ALA A 193 25.44 -11.07 0.28
C ALA A 193 25.05 -11.94 1.49
N ARG A 194 24.00 -11.53 2.23
CA ARG A 194 23.46 -12.31 3.35
C ARG A 194 22.90 -13.66 2.92
N ASN A 195 22.16 -13.71 1.81
CA ASN A 195 21.56 -14.95 1.28
C ASN A 195 22.62 -15.89 0.68
N LEU A 196 23.76 -15.36 0.26
CA LEU A 196 24.92 -16.16 -0.17
C LEU A 196 25.74 -16.71 1.01
N GLY A 197 25.53 -16.19 2.22
CA GLY A 197 26.19 -16.65 3.44
C GLY A 197 27.62 -16.13 3.61
N GLY A 198 28.01 -15.06 2.89
CA GLY A 198 29.39 -14.57 2.87
C GLY A 198 30.38 -15.47 2.11
N GLU A 199 29.92 -16.59 1.56
CA GLU A 199 30.75 -17.56 0.86
C GLU A 199 30.78 -17.32 -0.65
N PHE A 200 31.63 -16.39 -1.07
CA PHE A 200 32.45 -16.63 -2.26
C PHE A 200 33.90 -17.01 -1.88
N GLY A 201 34.10 -17.43 -0.63
CA GLY A 201 35.38 -17.84 -0.06
C GLY A 201 35.41 -17.60 1.44
N ARG A 202 35.17 -18.65 2.22
CA ARG A 202 35.99 -18.95 3.40
C ARG A 202 36.85 -20.14 3.02
#